data_AF-A0A1I4FW49-F1
#
_entry.id   AF-A0A1I4FW49-F1
#
_cell.length_a   1.000
_cell.length_b   1.000
_cell.length_c   1.000
_cell.angle_alpha   90.00
_cell.angle_beta   90.00
_cell.angle_gamma   90.00
#
_symmetry.space_group_name_H-M   'P 1'
#
loop_
_entity.id
_entity.type
_entity.pdbx_description
1 polymer ?
#
loop_
_entity_poly.entity_id
_entity_poly.type
_entity_poly.pdbx_seq_one_letter_code
_entity_poly.pdbx_strand_id
1 'polypeptide(L)'
;MRDFPPADPKAEEAALQTLFFQDSEFEGKACRLSVANYLAFMSLRGPQAQAEIDKLRRAIAEPTQAHLERDLALLLRARDWRFHNIACVAIACRRVSDPVLSELWRCIRAGSWASPQLCATAAHVDPDFQEKAASLLEDRATYYKSISALAALLAETAPHAALSQTAIVNIEEAAAIDFGGSGVIAGRWRRSLAEAFSGGAAMAPSAESNISGDSIPPTSA
;
A
#
# COMPACT_ATOMS: atom_id res chain seq x y z
N MET A 1 22.04 -12.96 5.81
CA MET A 1 20.72 -12.33 5.59
C MET A 1 19.87 -12.51 6.83
N ARG A 2 18.98 -11.56 7.12
CA ARG A 2 18.21 -11.51 8.37
C ARG A 2 16.97 -12.41 8.33
N ASP A 3 16.76 -13.21 9.37
CA ASP A 3 15.53 -13.97 9.58
C ASP A 3 14.34 -13.05 9.85
N PHE A 4 13.13 -13.55 9.57
CA PHE A 4 11.90 -12.79 9.83
C PHE A 4 11.74 -12.56 11.35
N PRO A 5 11.65 -11.31 11.81
CA PRO A 5 11.55 -11.03 13.24
C PRO A 5 10.22 -11.56 13.81
N PRO A 6 10.19 -11.97 15.10
CA PRO A 6 9.00 -12.54 15.71
C PRO A 6 7.85 -11.53 15.77
N ALA A 7 6.62 -12.03 15.85
CA ALA A 7 5.43 -11.22 16.09
C ALA A 7 5.60 -10.30 17.32
N ASP A 8 4.97 -9.12 17.27
CA ASP A 8 4.89 -8.18 18.40
C ASP A 8 3.42 -8.06 18.82
N PRO A 9 2.96 -8.83 19.82
CA PRO A 9 1.56 -8.85 20.22
C PRO A 9 1.01 -7.48 20.59
N LYS A 10 1.84 -6.57 21.13
CA LYS A 10 1.40 -5.22 21.49
C LYS A 10 1.16 -4.37 20.25
N ALA A 11 2.01 -4.49 19.25
CA ALA A 11 1.84 -3.80 17.98
C ALA A 11 0.62 -4.34 17.20
N GLU A 12 0.41 -5.66 17.23
CA GLU A 12 -0.75 -6.30 16.60
C GLU A 12 -2.06 -5.90 17.26
N GLU A 13 -2.11 -5.89 18.60
CA GLU A 13 -3.26 -5.37 19.34
C GLU A 13 -3.53 -3.90 18.98
N ALA A 14 -2.50 -3.05 18.96
CA ALA A 14 -2.66 -1.65 18.56
C ALA A 14 -3.16 -1.49 17.11
N ALA A 15 -2.71 -2.34 16.18
CA ALA A 15 -3.20 -2.36 14.80
C ALA A 15 -4.67 -2.76 14.71
N LEU A 16 -5.12 -3.73 15.53
CA LEU A 16 -6.54 -4.10 15.62
C LEU A 16 -7.41 -2.97 16.16
N GLN A 17 -6.83 -2.00 16.88
CA GLN A 17 -7.57 -0.85 17.40
C GLN A 17 -7.79 0.29 16.37
N THR A 18 -7.26 0.15 15.15
CA THR A 18 -7.38 1.17 14.09
C THR A 18 -8.76 1.19 13.42
N LEU A 19 -9.03 2.25 12.64
CA LEU A 19 -10.24 2.42 11.82
C LEU A 19 -10.43 1.31 10.77
N PHE A 20 -9.38 0.54 10.46
CA PHE A 20 -9.43 -0.53 9.47
C PHE A 20 -10.06 -1.81 10.00
N PHE A 21 -10.40 -1.85 11.29
CA PHE A 21 -11.00 -2.99 11.95
C PHE A 21 -12.26 -2.55 12.69
N GLN A 22 -13.23 -3.43 12.82
CA GLN A 22 -14.47 -3.17 13.55
C GLN A 22 -14.88 -4.40 14.36
N ASP A 23 -15.59 -4.17 15.46
CA ASP A 23 -16.16 -5.23 16.27
C ASP A 23 -17.17 -6.03 15.43
N SER A 24 -17.06 -7.35 15.51
CA SER A 24 -17.88 -8.31 14.76
C SER A 24 -17.92 -9.64 15.50
N GLU A 25 -18.65 -10.60 14.93
CA GLU A 25 -18.68 -11.98 15.37
C GLU A 25 -18.14 -12.91 14.26
N PHE A 26 -17.30 -13.88 14.63
CA PHE A 26 -16.85 -14.95 13.74
C PHE A 26 -16.92 -16.28 14.50
N GLU A 27 -17.65 -17.25 13.95
CA GLU A 27 -17.87 -18.57 14.58
C GLU A 27 -18.37 -18.48 16.04
N GLY A 28 -19.30 -17.56 16.33
CA GLY A 28 -19.85 -17.38 17.67
C GLY A 28 -18.94 -16.65 18.67
N LYS A 29 -17.80 -16.11 18.21
CA LYS A 29 -16.85 -15.38 19.06
C LYS A 29 -16.76 -13.92 18.64
N ALA A 30 -16.88 -13.02 19.62
CA ALA A 30 -16.61 -11.61 19.43
C ALA A 30 -15.13 -11.42 19.03
N CYS A 31 -14.90 -10.71 17.93
CA CYS A 31 -13.58 -10.42 17.41
C CYS A 31 -13.59 -9.11 16.61
N ARG A 32 -12.41 -8.57 16.31
CA ARG A 32 -12.28 -7.44 15.38
C ARG A 32 -11.93 -7.94 13.99
N LEU A 33 -12.80 -7.64 13.02
CA LEU A 33 -12.62 -8.01 11.61
C LEU A 33 -12.23 -6.77 10.80
N SER A 34 -11.42 -7.00 9.76
CA SER A 34 -11.05 -5.93 8.83
C SER A 34 -12.28 -5.43 8.07
N VAL A 35 -12.37 -4.11 7.87
CA VAL A 35 -13.43 -3.46 7.08
C VAL A 35 -13.38 -3.84 5.60
N ALA A 36 -12.25 -4.38 5.14
CA ALA A 36 -12.06 -4.92 3.80
C ALA A 36 -11.32 -6.27 3.81
N ASN A 37 -11.63 -7.13 2.85
CA ASN A 37 -11.01 -8.45 2.74
C ASN A 37 -9.57 -8.33 2.21
N TYR A 38 -8.58 -8.38 3.12
CA TYR A 38 -7.17 -8.27 2.78
C TYR A 38 -6.65 -9.36 1.83
N LEU A 39 -7.34 -10.50 1.70
CA LEU A 39 -6.96 -11.53 0.72
C LEU A 39 -7.19 -11.07 -0.72
N ALA A 40 -8.20 -10.23 -0.96
CA ALA A 40 -8.46 -9.66 -2.28
C ALA A 40 -7.29 -8.75 -2.74
N PHE A 41 -6.50 -8.22 -1.81
CA PHE A 41 -5.35 -7.36 -2.10
C PHE A 41 -4.08 -8.13 -2.47
N MET A 42 -4.03 -9.45 -2.27
CA MET A 42 -2.81 -10.22 -2.54
C MET A 42 -2.38 -10.15 -4.01
N SER A 43 -3.34 -10.25 -4.93
CA SER A 43 -3.12 -10.08 -6.37
C SER A 43 -3.50 -8.70 -6.89
N LEU A 44 -4.37 -8.00 -6.15
CA LEU A 44 -4.96 -6.71 -6.49
C LEU A 44 -5.59 -6.70 -7.89
N ARG A 45 -6.26 -7.79 -8.27
CA ARG A 45 -6.82 -7.97 -9.63
C ARG A 45 -8.28 -8.35 -9.61
N GLY A 46 -8.98 -7.89 -10.64
CA GLY A 46 -10.35 -8.24 -10.94
C GLY A 46 -11.39 -7.53 -10.07
N PRO A 47 -12.69 -7.81 -10.34
CA PRO A 47 -13.80 -7.07 -9.73
C PRO A 47 -13.85 -7.16 -8.20
N GLN A 48 -13.45 -8.30 -7.63
CA GLN A 48 -13.43 -8.48 -6.18
C GLN A 48 -12.42 -7.55 -5.51
N ALA A 49 -11.20 -7.42 -6.05
CA ALA A 49 -10.21 -6.49 -5.52
C ALA A 49 -10.73 -5.05 -5.59
N GLN A 50 -11.38 -4.67 -6.70
CA GLN A 50 -11.94 -3.33 -6.85
C GLN A 50 -13.04 -3.03 -5.81
N ALA A 51 -13.94 -3.98 -5.57
CA ALA A 51 -14.98 -3.83 -4.55
C ALA A 51 -14.41 -3.62 -3.13
N GLU A 52 -13.32 -4.32 -2.80
CA GLU A 52 -12.64 -4.16 -1.50
C GLU A 52 -11.82 -2.86 -1.42
N ILE A 53 -11.24 -2.40 -2.53
CA ILE A 53 -10.61 -1.07 -2.62
C ILE A 53 -11.68 0.01 -2.36
N ASP A 54 -12.87 -0.11 -2.93
CA ASP A 54 -13.93 0.89 -2.75
C ASP A 54 -14.47 0.90 -1.32
N LYS A 55 -14.49 -0.25 -0.62
CA LYS A 55 -14.76 -0.30 0.82
C LYS A 55 -13.71 0.46 1.62
N LEU A 56 -12.42 0.26 1.33
CA LEU A 56 -11.34 1.01 1.98
C LEU A 56 -11.45 2.50 1.70
N ARG A 57 -11.72 2.91 0.46
CA ARG A 57 -11.91 4.32 0.10
C ARG A 57 -13.00 4.98 0.93
N ARG A 58 -14.14 4.31 1.13
CA ARG A 58 -15.21 4.79 2.00
C ARG A 58 -14.76 4.90 3.46
N ALA A 59 -14.09 3.87 3.98
CA ALA A 59 -13.60 3.86 5.36
C ALA A 59 -12.60 5.00 5.66
N ILE A 60 -11.79 5.40 4.68
CA ILE A 60 -10.79 6.47 4.85
C ILE A 60 -11.27 7.86 4.40
N ALA A 61 -12.52 7.99 3.94
CA ALA A 61 -13.06 9.26 3.45
C ALA A 61 -13.38 10.24 4.59
N GLU A 62 -13.93 9.75 5.70
CA GLU A 62 -14.38 10.57 6.83
C GLU A 62 -13.26 10.94 7.83
N PRO A 63 -12.30 10.05 8.16
CA PRO A 63 -11.26 10.38 9.13
C PRO A 63 -10.39 11.56 8.71
N THR A 64 -9.94 12.34 9.70
CA THR A 64 -8.93 13.38 9.48
C THR A 64 -7.63 12.74 8.98
N GLN A 65 -6.84 13.51 8.22
CA GLN A 65 -5.53 13.07 7.73
C GLN A 65 -4.65 12.54 8.87
N ALA A 66 -4.60 13.25 10.00
CA ALA A 66 -3.79 12.86 11.16
C ALA A 66 -4.24 11.53 11.79
N HIS A 67 -5.55 11.27 11.85
CA HIS A 67 -6.08 10.00 12.35
C HIS A 67 -5.68 8.86 11.41
N LEU A 68 -5.92 9.03 10.10
CA LEU A 68 -5.54 8.02 9.10
C LEU A 68 -4.03 7.70 9.17
N GLU A 69 -3.18 8.72 9.20
CA GLU A 69 -1.72 8.54 9.20
C GLU A 69 -1.22 7.85 10.48
N ARG A 70 -1.81 8.18 11.64
CA ARG A 70 -1.55 7.45 12.89
C ARG A 70 -1.87 5.96 12.73
N ASP A 71 -3.03 5.64 12.17
CA ASP A 71 -3.49 4.26 12.03
C ASP A 71 -2.67 3.48 11.00
N LEU A 72 -2.28 4.11 9.89
CA LEU A 72 -1.34 3.53 8.92
C LEU A 72 0.01 3.20 9.56
N ALA A 73 0.55 4.10 10.40
CA ALA A 73 1.78 3.83 11.11
C ALA A 73 1.65 2.64 12.08
N LEU A 74 0.50 2.47 12.73
CA LEU A 74 0.22 1.30 13.58
C LEU A 74 0.18 -0.01 12.77
N LEU A 75 -0.48 0.00 11.60
CA LEU A 75 -0.51 -1.17 10.71
C LEU A 75 0.90 -1.56 10.22
N LEU A 76 1.74 -0.59 9.84
CA LEU A 76 3.11 -0.82 9.36
C LEU A 76 4.08 -1.28 10.46
N ARG A 77 3.75 -0.99 11.72
CA ARG A 77 4.52 -1.41 12.91
C ARG A 77 4.22 -2.84 13.32
N ALA A 78 2.99 -3.29 13.10
CA ALA A 78 2.58 -4.66 13.40
C ALA A 78 3.24 -5.64 12.42
N ARG A 79 3.67 -6.81 12.90
CA ARG A 79 4.48 -7.75 12.08
C ARG A 79 3.63 -8.77 11.31
N ASP A 80 2.35 -8.49 11.15
CA ASP A 80 1.42 -9.34 10.41
C ASP A 80 1.21 -8.81 8.98
N TRP A 81 1.38 -9.70 8.01
CA TRP A 81 1.23 -9.37 6.59
C TRP A 81 -0.18 -8.91 6.22
N ARG A 82 -1.20 -9.30 6.99
CA ARG A 82 -2.60 -8.90 6.79
C ARG A 82 -2.74 -7.38 6.96
N PHE A 83 -2.12 -6.82 8.00
CA PHE A 83 -2.10 -5.38 8.25
C PHE A 83 -1.37 -4.63 7.14
N HIS A 84 -0.24 -5.16 6.68
CA HIS A 84 0.54 -4.54 5.62
C HIS A 84 -0.19 -4.46 4.28
N ASN A 85 -0.94 -5.50 3.89
CA ASN A 85 -1.74 -5.45 2.67
C ASN A 85 -2.79 -4.34 2.72
N ILE A 86 -3.45 -4.15 3.87
CA ILE A 86 -4.41 -3.06 4.06
C ILE A 86 -3.70 -1.71 3.99
N ALA A 87 -2.58 -1.55 4.69
CA ALA A 87 -1.79 -0.32 4.70
C ALA A 87 -1.32 0.05 3.28
N CYS A 88 -0.84 -0.91 2.50
CA CYS A 88 -0.39 -0.71 1.11
C CYS A 88 -1.50 -0.11 0.23
N VAL A 89 -2.69 -0.69 0.27
CA VAL A 89 -3.83 -0.20 -0.54
C VAL A 89 -4.33 1.15 -0.02
N ALA A 90 -4.41 1.34 1.30
CA ALA A 90 -4.85 2.61 1.89
C ALA A 90 -3.87 3.76 1.57
N ILE A 91 -2.55 3.50 1.58
CA ILE A 91 -1.52 4.45 1.14
C ILE A 91 -1.66 4.76 -0.36
N ALA A 92 -1.98 3.78 -1.21
CA ALA A 92 -2.22 4.03 -2.63
C ALA A 92 -3.51 4.82 -2.88
N CYS A 93 -4.54 4.68 -2.02
CA CYS A 93 -5.79 5.41 -2.14
C CYS A 93 -5.70 6.91 -1.82
N ARG A 94 -4.73 7.33 -0.99
CA ARG A 94 -4.66 8.71 -0.50
C ARG A 94 -3.21 9.12 -0.29
N ARG A 95 -2.85 10.33 -0.74
CA ARG A 95 -1.53 10.89 -0.48
C ARG A 95 -1.26 10.93 1.03
N VAL A 96 -0.14 10.36 1.43
CA VAL A 96 0.33 10.32 2.82
C VAL A 96 1.53 11.25 3.02
N SER A 97 1.77 11.64 4.27
CA SER A 97 2.92 12.44 4.67
C SER A 97 4.24 11.65 4.72
N ASP A 98 5.36 12.37 4.72
CA ASP A 98 6.70 11.79 4.81
C ASP A 98 6.92 10.92 6.07
N PRO A 99 6.34 11.23 7.26
CA PRO A 99 6.37 10.31 8.40
C PRO A 99 5.79 8.93 8.11
N VAL A 100 4.68 8.84 7.36
CA VAL A 100 4.09 7.53 7.00
C VAL A 100 4.96 6.81 5.97
N LEU A 101 5.51 7.54 4.99
CA LEU A 101 6.48 6.96 4.05
C LEU A 101 7.71 6.44 4.79
N SER A 102 8.19 7.16 5.81
CA SER A 102 9.31 6.72 6.65
C SER A 102 9.00 5.42 7.38
N GLU A 103 7.78 5.25 7.88
CA GLU A 103 7.32 3.98 8.47
C GLU A 103 7.21 2.86 7.44
N LEU A 104 6.78 3.16 6.22
CA LEU A 104 6.73 2.20 5.11
C LEU A 104 8.14 1.68 4.79
N TRP A 105 9.12 2.57 4.63
CA TRP A 105 10.52 2.20 4.38
C TRP A 105 11.15 1.43 5.55
N ARG A 106 10.84 1.81 6.79
CA ARG A 106 11.27 1.07 7.96
C ARG A 106 10.71 -0.36 7.97
N CYS A 107 9.44 -0.52 7.58
CA CYS A 107 8.80 -1.82 7.42
C CYS A 107 9.43 -2.65 6.28
N ILE A 108 9.69 -2.03 5.11
CA ILE A 108 10.41 -2.68 4.00
C ILE A 108 11.78 -3.19 4.45
N ARG A 109 12.56 -2.36 5.13
CA ARG A 109 13.87 -2.74 5.66
C ARG A 109 13.79 -3.89 6.66
N ALA A 110 12.86 -3.82 7.61
CA ALA A 110 12.66 -4.84 8.63
C ALA A 110 12.15 -6.17 8.07
N GLY A 111 11.40 -6.12 6.97
CA GLY A 111 10.83 -7.26 6.28
C GLY A 111 9.37 -7.55 6.62
N SER A 112 8.67 -8.14 5.67
CA SER A 112 7.33 -8.71 5.79
C SER A 112 7.15 -9.92 4.88
N TRP A 113 6.22 -10.82 5.20
CA TRP A 113 5.70 -11.76 4.20
C TRP A 113 5.06 -11.04 3.00
N ALA A 114 4.56 -9.82 3.19
CA ALA A 114 4.07 -8.92 2.14
C ALA A 114 5.14 -7.92 1.63
N SER A 115 6.43 -8.24 1.74
CA SER A 115 7.51 -7.34 1.25
C SER A 115 7.34 -6.93 -0.22
N PRO A 116 6.95 -7.82 -1.15
CA PRO A 116 6.71 -7.42 -2.54
C PRO A 116 5.68 -6.30 -2.69
N GLN A 117 4.57 -6.38 -1.94
CA GLN A 117 3.48 -5.40 -1.96
C GLN A 117 3.92 -4.08 -1.33
N LEU A 118 4.65 -4.12 -0.21
CA LEU A 118 5.21 -2.91 0.42
C LEU A 118 6.16 -2.17 -0.54
N CYS A 119 7.09 -2.89 -1.18
CA CYS A 119 8.04 -2.30 -2.12
C CYS A 119 7.33 -1.72 -3.36
N ALA A 120 6.34 -2.44 -3.89
CA ALA A 120 5.57 -1.98 -5.03
C ALA A 120 4.68 -0.77 -4.69
N THR A 121 4.18 -0.68 -3.45
CA THR A 121 3.50 0.52 -2.94
C THR A 121 4.46 1.70 -2.90
N ALA A 122 5.65 1.53 -2.32
CA ALA A 122 6.66 2.59 -2.27
C ALA A 122 7.03 3.08 -3.67
N ALA A 123 7.24 2.17 -4.63
CA ALA A 123 7.51 2.48 -6.02
C ALA A 123 6.37 3.22 -6.74
N HIS A 124 5.15 3.15 -6.21
CA HIS A 124 3.98 3.82 -6.77
C HIS A 124 3.76 5.21 -6.18
N VAL A 125 4.04 5.40 -4.88
CA VAL A 125 3.62 6.61 -4.14
C VAL A 125 4.77 7.53 -3.72
N ASP A 126 6.00 7.02 -3.59
CA ASP A 126 7.14 7.80 -3.10
C ASP A 126 7.96 8.35 -4.28
N PRO A 127 8.05 9.68 -4.45
CA PRO A 127 8.84 10.28 -5.52
C PRO A 127 10.35 9.98 -5.39
N ASP A 128 10.85 9.69 -4.19
CA ASP A 128 12.26 9.39 -3.93
C ASP A 128 12.55 7.88 -3.96
N PHE A 129 11.64 7.08 -4.53
CA PHE A 129 11.74 5.62 -4.53
C PHE A 129 13.11 5.13 -5.00
N GLN A 130 13.65 5.69 -6.08
CA GLN A 130 14.91 5.21 -6.68
C GLN A 130 16.09 5.34 -5.71
N GLU A 131 16.22 6.49 -5.05
CA GLU A 131 17.30 6.76 -4.10
C GLU A 131 17.17 5.88 -2.85
N LYS A 132 15.98 5.82 -2.25
CA LYS A 132 15.72 5.02 -1.05
C LYS A 132 15.86 3.51 -1.32
N ALA A 133 15.43 3.04 -2.50
CA ALA A 133 15.61 1.65 -2.93
C ALA A 133 17.09 1.31 -3.08
N ALA A 134 17.86 2.15 -3.78
CA ALA A 134 19.31 1.95 -3.94
C ALA A 134 20.03 1.87 -2.59
N SER A 135 19.70 2.77 -1.65
CA SER A 135 20.25 2.76 -0.30
C SER A 135 19.95 1.44 0.45
N LEU A 136 18.71 0.94 0.39
CA LEU A 136 18.36 -0.32 1.06
C LEU A 136 18.95 -1.56 0.40
N LEU A 137 19.25 -1.52 -0.90
CA LEU A 137 19.96 -2.61 -1.58
C LEU A 137 21.41 -2.76 -1.10
N GLU A 138 22.02 -1.69 -0.60
CA GLU A 138 23.38 -1.71 -0.03
C GLU A 138 23.39 -2.17 1.45
N ASP A 139 22.29 -1.97 2.17
CA ASP A 139 22.18 -2.35 3.58
C ASP A 139 21.96 -3.86 3.76
N ARG A 140 22.97 -4.56 4.29
CA ARG A 140 22.91 -6.00 4.58
C ARG A 140 21.87 -6.39 5.65
N ALA A 141 21.36 -5.43 6.41
CA ALA A 141 20.29 -5.64 7.38
C ALA A 141 18.90 -5.63 6.75
N THR A 142 18.77 -5.22 5.48
CA THR A 142 17.52 -5.28 4.73
C THR A 142 17.09 -6.73 4.52
N TYR A 143 15.80 -7.00 4.70
CA TYR A 143 15.23 -8.33 4.51
C TYR A 143 15.33 -8.81 3.06
N TYR A 144 15.67 -10.08 2.85
CA TYR A 144 16.03 -10.59 1.52
C TYR A 144 14.88 -10.48 0.49
N LYS A 145 13.63 -10.73 0.88
CA LYS A 145 12.48 -10.56 -0.04
C LYS A 145 12.30 -9.11 -0.46
N SER A 146 12.60 -8.17 0.43
CA SER A 146 12.61 -6.74 0.12
C SER A 146 13.72 -6.42 -0.87
N ILE A 147 14.94 -6.95 -0.68
CA ILE A 147 16.05 -6.79 -1.63
C ILE A 147 15.64 -7.27 -3.03
N SER A 148 15.13 -8.51 -3.15
CA SER A 148 14.68 -9.06 -4.43
C SER A 148 13.56 -8.23 -5.08
N ALA A 149 12.61 -7.74 -4.28
CA ALA A 149 11.53 -6.88 -4.75
C ALA A 149 12.02 -5.51 -5.23
N LEU A 150 12.84 -4.83 -4.42
CA LEU A 150 13.40 -3.52 -4.73
C LEU A 150 14.29 -3.57 -5.98
N ALA A 151 15.14 -4.58 -6.12
CA ALA A 151 16.02 -4.73 -7.27
C ALA A 151 15.22 -4.86 -8.58
N ALA A 152 14.18 -5.69 -8.58
CA ALA A 152 13.32 -5.86 -9.76
C ALA A 152 12.57 -4.57 -10.12
N LEU A 153 12.03 -3.87 -9.12
CA LEU A 153 11.32 -2.60 -9.32
C LEU A 153 12.26 -1.48 -9.78
N LEU A 154 13.49 -1.42 -9.26
CA LEU A 154 14.50 -0.44 -9.66
C LEU A 154 14.96 -0.69 -11.10
N ALA A 155 15.17 -1.94 -11.50
CA ALA A 155 15.46 -2.29 -12.89
C ALA A 155 14.33 -1.90 -13.86
N GLU A 156 13.06 -1.98 -13.42
CA GLU A 156 11.89 -1.57 -14.22
C GLU A 156 11.74 -0.04 -14.31
N THR A 157 12.02 0.69 -13.22
CA THR A 157 11.77 2.15 -13.12
C THR A 157 12.99 3.02 -13.42
N ALA A 158 14.20 2.46 -13.33
CA ALA A 158 15.47 3.13 -13.54
C ALA A 158 16.49 2.14 -14.16
N PRO A 159 16.29 1.68 -15.41
CA PRO A 159 17.11 0.64 -16.04
C PRO A 159 18.59 1.02 -16.24
N HIS A 160 18.92 2.31 -16.12
CA HIS A 160 20.28 2.83 -16.22
C HIS A 160 20.88 3.24 -14.86
N ALA A 161 20.20 2.96 -13.75
CA ALA A 161 20.75 3.21 -12.43
C ALA A 161 22.00 2.34 -12.22
N ALA A 162 23.13 2.98 -11.93
CA ALA A 162 24.34 2.27 -11.56
C ALA A 162 24.16 1.68 -10.16
N LEU A 163 24.33 0.37 -10.03
CA LEU A 163 24.36 -0.31 -8.74
C LEU A 163 25.80 -0.41 -8.25
N SER A 164 26.02 -0.20 -6.95
CA SER A 164 27.32 -0.47 -6.35
C SER A 164 27.60 -1.97 -6.29
N GLN A 165 28.88 -2.33 -6.14
CA GLN A 165 29.27 -3.73 -5.97
C GLN A 165 28.61 -4.37 -4.75
N THR A 166 28.41 -3.61 -3.66
CA THR A 166 27.72 -4.09 -2.46
C THR A 166 26.27 -4.42 -2.75
N ALA A 167 25.56 -3.57 -3.49
CA ALA A 167 24.19 -3.84 -3.90
C ALA A 167 24.08 -5.10 -4.76
N ILE A 168 24.99 -5.27 -5.74
CA ILE A 168 25.03 -6.46 -6.61
C ILE A 168 25.18 -7.74 -5.79
N VAL A 169 26.15 -7.79 -4.87
CA VAL A 169 26.37 -8.96 -4.00
C VAL A 169 25.14 -9.25 -3.14
N ASN A 170 24.53 -8.23 -2.54
CA ASN A 170 23.32 -8.41 -1.73
C ASN A 170 22.14 -8.95 -2.55
N ILE A 171 21.99 -8.50 -3.80
CA ILE A 171 20.94 -8.98 -4.73
C ILE A 171 21.16 -10.44 -5.09
N GLU A 172 22.40 -10.84 -5.43
CA GLU A 172 22.74 -12.23 -5.74
C GLU A 172 22.48 -13.15 -4.55
N GLU A 173 22.90 -12.74 -3.35
CA GLU A 173 22.63 -13.45 -2.10
C GLU A 173 21.13 -13.61 -1.85
N ALA A 174 20.36 -12.53 -1.97
CA ALA A 174 18.91 -12.56 -1.78
C ALA A 174 18.20 -13.46 -2.80
N ALA A 175 18.62 -13.41 -4.07
CA ALA A 175 18.07 -14.23 -5.14
C ALA A 175 18.31 -15.73 -4.90
N ALA A 176 19.46 -16.10 -4.30
CA ALA A 176 19.78 -17.49 -3.99
C ALA A 176 18.83 -18.14 -2.95
N ILE A 177 18.12 -17.33 -2.16
CA ILE A 177 17.18 -17.82 -1.12
C ILE A 177 15.72 -17.41 -1.36
N ASP A 178 15.43 -16.54 -2.32
CA ASP A 178 14.08 -16.08 -2.66
C ASP A 178 13.36 -17.03 -3.64
N PHE A 179 12.99 -18.20 -3.15
CA PHE A 179 12.23 -19.20 -3.93
C PHE A 179 10.84 -18.70 -4.36
N GLY A 180 10.31 -17.65 -3.72
CA GLY A 180 8.97 -17.12 -3.97
C GLY A 180 8.87 -16.16 -5.15
N GLY A 181 10.00 -15.76 -5.75
CA GLY A 181 10.02 -14.80 -6.86
C GLY A 181 9.47 -13.44 -6.44
N SER A 182 9.93 -12.92 -5.30
CA SER A 182 9.46 -11.66 -4.70
C SER A 182 9.54 -10.48 -5.69
N GLY A 183 10.58 -10.45 -6.54
CA GLY A 183 10.71 -9.48 -7.63
C GLY A 183 9.58 -9.53 -8.66
N VAL A 184 9.18 -10.73 -9.10
CA VAL A 184 8.07 -10.94 -10.06
C VAL A 184 6.74 -10.51 -9.44
N ILE A 185 6.51 -10.86 -8.17
CA ILE A 185 5.31 -10.47 -7.44
C ILE A 185 5.23 -8.95 -7.33
N ALA A 186 6.33 -8.29 -6.95
CA ALA A 186 6.39 -6.84 -6.79
C ALA A 186 6.06 -6.10 -8.11
N GLY A 187 6.71 -6.48 -9.21
CA GLY A 187 6.44 -5.88 -10.52
C GLY A 187 4.99 -6.06 -10.98
N ARG A 188 4.42 -7.26 -10.78
CA ARG A 188 3.00 -7.51 -11.09
C ARG A 188 2.06 -6.66 -10.26
N TRP A 189 2.35 -6.53 -8.96
CA TRP A 189 1.51 -5.77 -8.03
C TRP A 189 1.58 -4.26 -8.30
N ARG A 190 2.76 -3.73 -8.66
CA ARG A 190 2.92 -2.32 -9.09
C ARG A 190 2.05 -1.99 -10.31
N ARG A 191 2.01 -2.88 -11.31
CA ARG A 191 1.15 -2.71 -12.49
C ARG A 191 -0.33 -2.78 -12.11
N SER A 192 -0.71 -3.75 -11.27
CA SER A 192 -2.08 -3.83 -10.74
C SER A 192 -2.50 -2.55 -10.00
N LEU A 193 -1.61 -1.94 -9.22
CA LEU A 193 -1.86 -0.63 -8.59
C LEU A 193 -2.12 0.44 -9.66
N ALA A 194 -1.21 0.59 -10.62
CA ALA A 194 -1.38 1.58 -11.67
C ALA A 194 -2.72 1.42 -12.39
N GLU A 195 -3.11 0.19 -12.74
CA GLU A 195 -4.41 -0.12 -13.36
C GLU A 195 -5.60 0.26 -12.45
N ALA A 196 -5.60 -0.17 -11.19
CA ALA A 196 -6.70 0.05 -10.24
C ALA A 196 -6.92 1.54 -9.89
N PHE A 197 -5.87 2.36 -10.03
CA PHE A 197 -5.90 3.79 -9.65
C PHE A 197 -5.87 4.75 -10.85
N SER A 198 -5.60 4.29 -12.08
CA SER A 198 -5.66 5.12 -13.29
C SER A 198 -7.09 5.40 -13.78
N GLY A 199 -8.08 4.59 -13.39
CA GLY A 199 -9.47 4.71 -13.84
C GLY A 199 -10.31 5.81 -13.17
N GLY A 200 -9.77 6.50 -12.16
CA GLY A 200 -10.52 7.48 -11.34
C GLY A 200 -10.55 8.92 -11.86
N ALA A 201 -9.77 9.25 -12.89
CA ALA A 201 -9.70 10.62 -13.42
C ALA A 201 -10.88 11.01 -14.35
N ALA A 202 -11.82 10.10 -14.64
CA ALA A 202 -12.84 10.28 -15.68
C ALA A 202 -14.28 10.49 -15.17
N MET A 203 -14.50 10.71 -13.87
CA MET A 203 -15.81 11.13 -13.35
C MET A 203 -15.67 12.27 -12.35
N ALA A 204 -15.23 13.43 -12.84
CA ALA A 204 -15.68 14.67 -12.22
C ALA A 204 -17.20 14.76 -12.43
N PRO A 205 -18.01 15.03 -11.39
CA PRO A 205 -19.43 15.28 -11.57
C PRO A 205 -19.56 16.50 -12.49
N SER A 206 -20.17 16.30 -13.66
CA SER A 206 -20.64 17.39 -14.50
C SER A 206 -21.48 18.29 -13.61
N ALA A 207 -20.98 19.49 -13.33
CA ALA A 207 -21.73 20.51 -12.62
C ALA A 207 -23.06 20.68 -13.37
N GLU A 208 -24.16 20.34 -12.70
CA GLU A 208 -25.50 20.64 -13.15
C GLU A 208 -25.58 22.13 -13.47
N SER A 209 -25.71 22.44 -14.76
CA SER A 209 -26.13 23.74 -15.23
C SER A 209 -27.58 23.94 -14.82
N ASN A 210 -27.79 24.33 -13.56
CA ASN A 210 -29.01 24.99 -13.10
C ASN A 210 -29.05 26.38 -13.74
N ILE A 211 -29.53 26.47 -14.98
CA ILE A 211 -30.07 27.71 -15.54
C ILE A 211 -31.54 27.74 -15.14
N SER A 212 -31.77 28.33 -13.97
CA SER A 212 -33.09 28.75 -13.52
C SER A 212 -33.27 30.22 -13.90
N GLY A 213 -34.39 30.53 -14.58
CA GLY A 213 -35.06 31.81 -14.47
C GLY A 213 -34.75 32.86 -15.53
N ASP A 214 -35.63 33.02 -16.51
CA ASP A 214 -36.26 34.31 -16.81
C ASP A 214 -37.53 34.06 -17.65
N SER A 215 -38.73 34.17 -17.05
CA SER A 215 -39.54 35.39 -16.95
C SER A 215 -40.54 35.51 -18.11
N ILE A 216 -41.74 34.95 -17.91
CA ILE A 216 -42.94 35.22 -18.71
C ILE A 216 -43.64 36.44 -18.09
N PRO A 217 -43.86 37.55 -18.82
CA PRO A 217 -44.78 38.59 -18.36
C PRO A 217 -46.23 38.25 -18.76
N PRO A 218 -47.23 38.55 -17.91
CA PRO A 218 -48.61 38.54 -18.34
C PRO A 218 -48.94 39.91 -18.97
N THR A 219 -49.76 39.93 -20.01
CA THR A 219 -50.56 41.12 -20.30
C THR A 219 -51.93 40.70 -20.78
N SER A 220 -52.92 41.05 -19.98
CA SER A 220 -54.34 40.98 -20.29
C SER A 220 -54.76 42.28 -20.98
N ALA A 221 -55.50 42.16 -22.07
CA ALA A 221 -56.69 42.95 -22.43
C ALA A 221 -57.29 42.36 -23.71
#